data_AF-A0A813VAV6-F1
#
_entry.id   AF-A0A813VAV6-F1
#
_cell.length_a   1.000
_cell.length_b   1.000
_cell.length_c   1.000
_cell.angle_alpha   90.00
_cell.angle_beta   90.00
_cell.angle_gamma   90.00
#
_symmetry.space_group_name_H-M   'P 1'
#
loop_
_entity.id
_entity.type
_entity.pdbx_description
1 polymer ?
#
loop_
_entity_poly.entity_id
_entity_poly.type
_entity_poly.pdbx_seq_one_letter_code
_entity_poly.pdbx_strand_id
1 'polypeptide(L)'
;MAARSYSVPSLKLNEIPDHLKIGTFALKWPEEIKKSPTPIMVNLSIDAKGFYLICLNKAKKENECFDLALIHDTRTGSQVSLPSGHEYFQKNNIGVLDVPIASKWLTIYYGNTFVASDMRLIHFYFESPSIAEEWAERLFQFGHNQILRHLSSLGCLEKLHSRIINSLIDVNRKTISVRSLIQFLCKNTRDSNKEKTILRALNYLKLPCQVDSTINLDEFTFNNFFRLYMRLMECHEIDKLFESLDRKRQRYLSWENMKVFIQKQNAALNDTYTMDLYEQKAKDLIKKYTEYDGNFKEKGMSNELFLRYLLSFDNLIIDPKKLDLCMDMNKPLAHYFISSSHNTYLTGIVLTAFFFFIQLEEMHEDVKEQLQINLQTNLDELEKQKAKEIQKCLEKYFNQLDEIKSHLEQLVNNNEDNLRYDNSPSPSSSSSSSHASKMRISASLAAISPYTVKTSRINSEPK
;
A
#
# COMPACT_ATOMS: atom_id res chain seq x y z
N MET A 1 -15.45 11.77 29.60
CA MET A 1 -15.21 11.43 28.19
C MET A 1 -15.00 12.73 27.43
N ALA A 2 -13.73 13.08 27.17
CA ALA A 2 -13.41 14.28 26.41
C ALA A 2 -13.72 14.00 24.93
N ALA A 3 -14.80 14.60 24.43
CA ALA A 3 -15.06 14.68 23.00
C ALA A 3 -13.84 15.36 22.37
N ARG A 4 -13.07 14.61 21.57
CA ARG A 4 -12.02 15.18 20.72
C ARG A 4 -12.72 16.18 19.82
N SER A 5 -12.50 17.47 20.08
CA SER A 5 -12.95 18.54 19.22
C SER A 5 -12.32 18.31 17.85
N TYR A 6 -13.12 17.91 16.85
CA TYR A 6 -12.69 17.91 15.45
C TYR A 6 -12.55 19.38 15.03
N SER A 7 -11.42 19.99 15.39
CA SER A 7 -10.96 21.21 14.75
C SER A 7 -10.68 20.85 13.29
N VAL A 8 -11.46 21.42 12.38
CA VAL A 8 -11.28 21.30 10.93
C VAL A 8 -9.81 21.59 10.61
N PRO A 9 -9.00 20.60 10.17
CA PRO A 9 -7.61 20.84 9.90
C PRO A 9 -7.53 21.65 8.60
N SER A 10 -7.09 22.91 8.70
CA SER A 10 -6.59 23.61 7.51
C SER A 10 -5.58 22.68 6.83
N LEU A 11 -5.85 22.27 5.58
CA LEU A 11 -4.97 21.41 4.77
C LEU A 11 -3.53 21.91 4.89
N LYS A 12 -2.73 21.24 5.72
CA LYS A 12 -1.30 21.52 5.92
C LYS A 12 -0.56 20.20 6.01
N LEU A 13 0.67 20.23 5.52
CA LEU A 13 1.58 19.12 5.77
C LEU A 13 1.85 19.07 7.28
N ASN A 14 1.75 17.89 7.88
CA ASN A 14 2.02 17.75 9.31
C ASN A 14 3.46 18.17 9.60
N GLU A 15 3.66 18.99 10.64
CA GLU A 15 5.00 19.31 11.10
C GLU A 15 5.68 18.04 11.59
N ILE A 16 6.88 17.79 11.07
CA ILE A 16 7.66 16.60 11.39
C ILE A 16 8.54 16.96 12.58
N PRO A 17 8.36 16.31 13.75
CA PRO A 17 9.22 16.51 14.90
C PRO A 17 10.68 16.21 14.58
N ASP A 18 11.60 16.97 15.17
CA ASP A 18 13.03 16.83 14.86
C ASP A 18 13.60 15.48 15.25
N HIS A 19 13.12 14.86 16.34
CA HIS A 19 13.56 13.52 16.73
C HIS A 19 13.15 12.45 15.72
N LEU A 20 12.03 12.61 15.00
CA LEU A 20 11.66 11.71 13.90
C LEU A 20 12.53 11.93 12.66
N LYS A 21 13.08 13.14 12.44
CA LYS A 21 14.05 13.39 11.36
C LYS A 21 15.43 12.83 11.69
N ILE A 22 15.88 12.98 12.94
CA ILE A 22 17.15 12.42 13.45
C ILE A 22 17.08 10.88 13.42
N GLY A 23 15.94 10.36 13.83
CA GLY A 23 15.58 8.96 13.79
C GLY A 23 15.65 8.25 15.13
N THR A 24 15.07 7.06 15.16
CA THR A 24 14.95 6.19 16.33
C THR A 24 15.46 4.80 16.00
N PHE A 25 16.23 4.22 16.92
CA PHE A 25 16.70 2.86 16.79
C PHE A 25 15.57 1.85 17.01
N ALA A 26 15.49 0.87 16.12
CA ALA A 26 14.56 -0.24 16.23
C ALA A 26 15.15 -1.53 15.68
N LEU A 27 14.49 -2.64 15.99
CA LEU A 27 14.73 -3.94 15.42
C LEU A 27 13.66 -4.23 14.36
N LYS A 28 14.04 -4.23 13.08
CA LYS A 28 13.17 -4.60 11.97
C LYS A 28 13.08 -6.13 11.89
N TRP A 29 11.87 -6.68 11.94
CA TRP A 29 11.66 -8.11 11.76
C TRP A 29 11.70 -8.47 10.26
N PRO A 30 12.41 -9.54 9.85
CA PRO A 30 12.46 -9.95 8.46
C PRO A 30 11.11 -10.49 7.99
N GLU A 31 10.71 -10.15 6.76
CA GLU A 31 9.48 -10.63 6.14
C GLU A 31 9.55 -12.09 5.68
N GLU A 32 10.73 -12.52 5.21
CA GLU A 32 10.97 -13.92 4.87
C GLU A 32 11.55 -14.65 6.07
N ILE A 33 10.77 -15.57 6.63
CA ILE A 33 11.21 -16.46 7.70
C ILE A 33 12.15 -17.49 7.07
N LYS A 34 13.44 -17.15 7.01
CA LYS A 34 14.52 -18.14 6.86
C LYS A 34 14.44 -19.12 8.04
N LYS A 35 15.10 -20.29 7.93
CA LYS A 35 15.13 -21.29 9.02
C LYS A 35 15.56 -20.74 10.40
N SER A 36 16.22 -19.57 10.43
CA SER A 36 16.55 -18.79 11.63
C SER A 36 16.43 -17.28 11.35
N PRO A 37 15.24 -16.67 11.50
CA PRO A 37 15.10 -15.23 11.30
C PRO A 37 15.76 -14.49 12.47
N THR A 38 16.62 -13.51 12.17
CA THR A 38 17.18 -12.59 13.16
C THR A 38 16.72 -11.17 12.85
N PRO A 39 16.38 -10.38 13.87
CA PRO A 39 15.99 -9.00 13.68
C PRO A 39 17.19 -8.19 13.17
N ILE A 40 16.91 -7.20 12.33
CA ILE A 40 17.92 -6.31 11.77
C ILE A 40 17.86 -4.98 12.52
N MET A 41 19.00 -4.56 13.07
CA MET A 41 19.10 -3.23 13.70
C MET A 41 19.05 -2.13 12.64
N VAL A 42 18.09 -1.23 12.80
CA VAL A 42 17.81 -0.15 11.87
C VAL A 42 17.67 1.19 12.59
N ASN A 43 17.93 2.28 11.88
CA ASN A 43 17.53 3.62 12.30
C ASN A 43 16.31 4.04 11.46
N LEU A 44 15.15 4.22 12.09
CA LEU A 44 13.94 4.72 11.43
C LEU A 44 13.94 6.24 11.49
N SER A 45 13.69 6.90 10.38
CA SER A 45 13.56 8.36 10.31
C SER A 45 12.54 8.77 9.26
N ILE A 46 11.98 9.96 9.38
CA ILE A 46 11.15 10.58 8.34
C ILE A 46 12.01 11.54 7.54
N ASP A 47 11.91 11.51 6.21
CA ASP A 47 12.67 12.45 5.39
C ASP A 47 12.25 13.90 5.66
N ALA A 48 13.14 14.85 5.39
CA ALA A 48 12.91 16.26 5.73
C ALA A 48 11.63 16.86 5.12
N LYS A 49 11.12 16.28 4.02
CA LYS A 49 9.89 16.71 3.35
C LYS A 49 8.65 15.90 3.74
N GLY A 50 8.77 14.84 4.54
CA GLY A 50 7.63 14.04 5.01
C GLY A 50 6.96 13.22 3.92
N PHE A 51 7.72 12.76 2.92
CA PHE A 51 7.25 11.85 1.88
C PHE A 51 7.55 10.40 2.19
N TYR A 52 8.64 10.11 2.91
CA TYR A 52 9.14 8.75 3.10
C TYR A 52 9.50 8.46 4.55
N LEU A 53 9.15 7.24 4.98
CA LEU A 53 9.79 6.58 6.09
C LEU A 53 11.10 5.94 5.58
N ILE A 54 12.22 6.38 6.14
CA ILE A 54 13.57 5.91 5.82
C ILE A 54 14.01 4.92 6.88
N CYS A 55 14.35 3.71 6.44
CA CYS A 55 14.85 2.64 7.27
C CYS A 55 16.31 2.35 6.88
N LEU A 56 17.26 2.90 7.64
CA LEU A 56 18.70 2.69 7.41
C LEU A 56 19.15 1.39 8.07
N ASN A 57 19.57 0.42 7.26
CA ASN A 57 20.20 -0.80 7.73
C ASN A 57 21.65 -0.49 8.19
N LYS A 58 21.94 -0.61 9.49
CA LYS A 58 23.26 -0.28 10.04
C LYS A 58 24.38 -1.18 9.51
N ALA A 59 24.09 -2.45 9.25
CA ALA A 59 25.10 -3.41 8.78
C ALA A 59 25.44 -3.18 7.30
N LYS A 60 24.42 -2.99 6.45
CA LYS A 60 24.61 -2.81 5.01
C LYS A 60 24.90 -1.37 4.59
N LYS A 61 24.59 -0.39 5.46
CA LYS A 61 24.60 1.05 5.15
C LYS A 61 23.73 1.40 3.94
N GLU A 62 22.63 0.68 3.78
CA GLU A 62 21.65 0.88 2.71
C GLU A 62 20.33 1.37 3.32
N ASN A 63 19.69 2.31 2.62
CA ASN A 63 18.38 2.84 3.00
C ASN A 63 17.28 2.11 2.25
N GLU A 64 16.28 1.64 2.99
CA GLU A 64 14.98 1.30 2.44
C GLU A 64 14.04 2.49 2.62
N CYS A 65 13.34 2.88 1.55
CA CYS A 65 12.40 4.01 1.56
C CYS A 65 10.97 3.50 1.38
N PHE A 66 10.11 3.77 2.37
CA PHE A 66 8.68 3.45 2.31
C PHE A 66 7.89 4.74 2.09
N ASP A 67 7.04 4.74 1.06
CA ASP A 67 6.20 5.89 0.73
C ASP A 67 5.11 6.06 1.79
N LEU A 68 5.11 7.17 2.51
CA LEU A 68 4.15 7.39 3.60
C LEU A 68 2.71 7.39 3.09
N ALA A 69 2.45 7.83 1.85
CA ALA A 69 1.11 7.83 1.27
C ALA A 69 0.54 6.42 1.02
N LEU A 70 1.40 5.39 1.05
CA LEU A 70 1.03 3.97 0.90
C LEU A 70 0.82 3.28 2.25
N ILE A 71 0.93 4.00 3.37
CA ILE A 71 0.56 3.49 4.68
C ILE A 71 -0.97 3.56 4.81
N HIS A 72 -1.56 2.40 5.02
CA HIS A 72 -3.00 2.25 5.21
C HIS A 72 -3.39 2.22 6.68
N ASP A 73 -2.56 1.61 7.53
CA ASP A 73 -2.82 1.48 8.96
C ASP A 73 -1.50 1.21 9.72
N THR A 74 -1.49 1.54 11.01
CA THR A 74 -0.36 1.31 11.91
C THR A 74 -0.87 0.90 13.28
N ARG A 75 -0.36 -0.23 13.79
CA ARG A 75 -0.84 -0.82 15.04
C ARG A 75 0.27 -1.12 16.01
N THR A 76 -0.03 -0.93 17.29
CA THR A 76 0.82 -1.30 18.41
C THR A 76 -0.02 -1.80 19.59
N GLY A 77 0.62 -2.27 20.65
CA GLY A 77 -0.08 -2.72 21.86
C GLY A 77 -1.04 -3.87 21.59
N SER A 78 -2.24 -3.78 22.15
CA SER A 78 -3.27 -4.82 22.02
C SER A 78 -3.79 -5.01 20.59
N GLN A 79 -3.58 -4.04 19.70
CA GLN A 79 -4.07 -4.06 18.32
C GLN A 79 -3.08 -4.70 17.34
N VAL A 80 -1.85 -5.01 17.78
CA VAL A 80 -0.78 -5.45 16.89
C VAL A 80 -0.97 -6.90 16.43
N SER A 81 -0.72 -7.17 15.15
CA SER A 81 -0.58 -8.53 14.63
C SER A 81 0.87 -8.97 14.75
N LEU A 82 1.18 -9.78 15.78
CA LEU A 82 2.53 -10.31 15.96
C LEU A 82 2.89 -11.29 14.83
N PRO A 83 4.07 -11.16 14.21
CA PRO A 83 4.49 -12.09 13.18
C PRO A 83 4.86 -13.45 13.79
N SER A 84 4.83 -14.48 12.95
CA SER A 84 5.37 -15.79 13.29
C SER A 84 6.87 -15.69 13.63
N GLY A 85 7.28 -16.38 14.70
CA GLY A 85 8.66 -16.38 15.18
C GLY A 85 9.01 -15.24 16.16
N HIS A 86 8.05 -14.39 16.55
CA HIS A 86 8.26 -13.34 17.55
C HIS A 86 8.72 -13.89 18.91
N GLU A 87 8.53 -15.19 19.18
CA GLU A 87 9.05 -15.87 20.37
C GLU A 87 10.59 -15.80 20.46
N TYR A 88 11.28 -15.50 19.35
CA TYR A 88 12.71 -15.22 19.33
C TYR A 88 13.11 -14.16 20.36
N PHE A 89 12.33 -13.09 20.53
CA PHE A 89 12.67 -12.02 21.47
C PHE A 89 12.59 -12.50 22.92
N GLN A 90 11.58 -13.31 23.25
CA GLN A 90 11.45 -13.90 24.58
C GLN A 90 12.58 -14.91 24.84
N LYS A 91 12.86 -15.81 23.89
CA LYS A 91 13.91 -16.83 24.02
C LYS A 91 15.31 -16.24 24.19
N ASN A 92 15.57 -15.07 23.62
CA ASN A 92 16.87 -14.40 23.67
C ASN A 92 16.92 -13.23 24.67
N ASN A 93 15.91 -13.07 25.53
CA ASN A 93 15.82 -12.00 26.53
C ASN A 93 16.02 -10.59 25.93
N ILE A 94 15.42 -10.33 24.75
CA ILE A 94 15.53 -9.04 24.05
C ILE A 94 14.47 -8.08 24.59
N GLY A 95 14.91 -7.12 25.40
CA GLY A 95 14.06 -6.11 26.04
C GLY A 95 13.67 -6.49 27.48
N VAL A 96 12.95 -5.59 28.15
CA VAL A 96 12.47 -5.79 29.53
C VAL A 96 11.35 -6.84 29.56
N LEU A 97 11.55 -7.94 30.29
CA LEU A 97 10.64 -9.10 30.36
C LEU A 97 9.29 -8.80 31.04
N ASP A 98 9.24 -7.77 31.88
CA ASP A 98 8.04 -7.42 32.67
C ASP A 98 6.98 -6.66 31.85
N VAL A 99 7.26 -6.36 30.59
CA VAL A 99 6.36 -5.61 29.70
C VAL A 99 5.94 -6.50 28.53
N PRO A 100 4.64 -6.59 28.19
CA PRO A 100 4.19 -7.39 27.06
C PRO A 100 4.90 -6.98 25.76
N ILE A 101 5.46 -7.96 25.04
CA ILE A 101 6.20 -7.74 23.79
C ILE A 101 5.41 -6.91 22.77
N ALA A 102 4.10 -7.13 22.71
CA ALA A 102 3.17 -6.44 21.82
C ALA A 102 3.15 -4.91 22.03
N SER A 103 3.36 -4.44 23.26
CA SER A 103 3.39 -3.01 23.58
C SER A 103 4.60 -2.28 22.99
N LYS A 104 5.68 -3.00 22.67
CA LYS A 104 6.88 -2.45 22.02
C LYS A 104 6.92 -2.72 20.52
N TRP A 105 5.87 -3.36 20.00
CA TRP A 105 5.80 -3.80 18.61
C TRP A 105 4.98 -2.81 17.79
N LEU A 106 5.47 -2.48 16.61
CA LEU A 106 4.76 -1.72 15.58
C LEU A 106 4.58 -2.60 14.35
N THR A 107 3.35 -2.66 13.86
CA THR A 107 3.03 -3.27 12.55
C THR A 107 2.47 -2.19 11.64
N ILE A 108 3.10 -2.01 10.47
CA ILE A 108 2.67 -1.09 9.41
C ILE A 108 2.01 -1.91 8.31
N TYR A 109 0.79 -1.53 7.95
CA TYR A 109 0.06 -2.06 6.80
C TYR A 109 0.36 -1.17 5.60
N TYR A 110 1.18 -1.67 4.69
CA TYR A 110 1.77 -0.90 3.59
C TYR A 110 1.42 -1.52 2.24
N GLY A 111 0.88 -0.75 1.30
CA GLY A 111 0.54 -1.28 -0.01
C GLY A 111 0.06 -0.23 -1.01
N ASN A 112 0.00 -0.62 -2.28
CA ASN A 112 -0.65 0.21 -3.32
C ASN A 112 -2.18 0.07 -3.27
N THR A 113 -2.65 -1.09 -2.81
CA THR A 113 -4.06 -1.42 -2.75
C THR A 113 -4.39 -2.05 -1.41
N PHE A 114 -5.68 -2.04 -1.10
CA PHE A 114 -6.25 -2.74 0.04
C PHE A 114 -6.43 -4.25 -0.21
N VAL A 115 -5.79 -4.84 -1.23
CA VAL A 115 -5.93 -6.27 -1.48
C VAL A 115 -4.84 -7.02 -0.72
N ALA A 116 -5.20 -8.15 -0.09
CA ALA A 116 -4.27 -8.93 0.73
C ALA A 116 -3.00 -9.38 -0.03
N SER A 117 -3.09 -9.57 -1.35
CA SER A 117 -1.93 -9.91 -2.20
C SER A 117 -0.91 -8.80 -2.34
N ASP A 118 -1.34 -7.54 -2.23
CA ASP A 118 -0.49 -6.35 -2.41
C ASP A 118 -0.14 -5.69 -1.06
N MET A 119 -0.82 -6.09 0.01
CA MET A 119 -0.62 -5.57 1.37
C MET A 119 0.60 -6.24 2.01
N ARG A 120 1.56 -5.42 2.41
CA ARG A 120 2.79 -5.83 3.08
C ARG A 120 2.72 -5.42 4.55
N LEU A 121 2.97 -6.37 5.44
CA LEU A 121 3.11 -6.10 6.87
C LEU A 121 4.59 -5.88 7.19
N ILE A 122 4.90 -4.68 7.66
CA ILE A 122 6.26 -4.31 8.07
C ILE A 122 6.29 -4.19 9.58
N HIS A 123 7.22 -4.90 10.20
CA HIS A 123 7.26 -5.05 11.66
C HIS A 123 8.53 -4.45 12.25
N PHE A 124 8.35 -3.66 13.30
CA PHE A 124 9.44 -3.07 14.08
C PHE A 124 9.23 -3.32 15.56
N TYR A 125 10.32 -3.55 16.28
CA TYR A 125 10.35 -3.67 17.73
C TYR A 125 11.23 -2.57 18.32
N PHE A 126 10.69 -1.85 19.29
CA PHE A 126 11.32 -0.69 19.92
C PHE A 126 11.78 -0.97 21.36
N GLU A 127 12.58 -0.06 21.91
CA GLU A 127 13.10 -0.17 23.28
C GLU A 127 12.00 -0.03 24.35
N SER A 128 11.05 0.89 24.12
CA SER A 128 9.97 1.21 25.06
C SER A 128 8.60 1.28 24.37
N PRO A 129 7.50 1.07 25.11
CA PRO A 129 6.14 1.16 24.55
C PRO A 129 5.79 2.55 24.05
N SER A 130 6.21 3.59 24.78
CA SER A 130 5.95 4.99 24.43
C SER A 130 6.51 5.36 23.05
N ILE A 131 7.67 4.80 22.67
CA ILE A 131 8.24 5.01 21.35
C ILE A 131 7.38 4.32 20.28
N ALA A 132 6.95 3.08 20.52
CA ALA A 132 6.11 2.34 19.58
C ALA A 132 4.75 3.03 19.37
N GLU A 133 4.13 3.54 20.43
CA GLU A 133 2.90 4.34 20.41
C GLU A 133 3.07 5.63 19.60
N GLU A 134 4.12 6.41 19.85
CA GLU A 134 4.37 7.63 19.10
C GLU A 134 4.57 7.33 17.60
N TRP A 135 5.39 6.35 17.26
CA TRP A 135 5.62 5.99 15.86
C TRP A 135 4.35 5.48 15.18
N ALA A 136 3.53 4.67 15.87
CA ALA A 136 2.24 4.21 15.35
C ALA A 136 1.32 5.40 15.04
N GLU A 137 1.13 6.32 15.98
CA GLU A 137 0.27 7.49 15.81
C GLU A 137 0.77 8.41 14.69
N ARG A 138 2.08 8.72 14.67
CA ARG A 138 2.66 9.65 13.70
C ARG A 138 2.59 9.11 12.28
N LEU A 139 2.94 7.84 12.08
CA LEU A 139 2.84 7.20 10.76
C LEU A 139 1.39 7.10 10.28
N PHE A 140 0.44 6.87 11.17
CA PHE A 140 -0.99 6.91 10.85
C PHE A 140 -1.37 8.29 10.31
N GLN A 141 -1.00 9.36 11.03
CA GLN A 141 -1.29 10.75 10.65
C GLN A 141 -0.64 11.11 9.30
N PHE A 142 0.59 10.66 9.04
CA PHE A 142 1.24 10.88 7.74
C PHE A 142 0.53 10.13 6.61
N GLY A 143 0.19 8.84 6.81
CA GLY A 143 -0.49 8.04 5.80
C GLY A 143 -1.86 8.58 5.41
N HIS A 144 -2.54 9.28 6.31
CA HIS A 144 -3.87 9.86 6.10
C HIS A 144 -3.85 11.35 5.77
N ASN A 145 -2.66 11.96 5.58
CA ASN A 145 -2.58 13.37 5.21
C ASN A 145 -3.08 13.57 3.76
N GLN A 146 -4.11 14.40 3.60
CA GLN A 146 -4.77 14.63 2.30
C GLN A 146 -3.84 15.30 1.28
N ILE A 147 -2.90 16.15 1.70
CA ILE A 147 -1.95 16.80 0.79
C ILE A 147 -0.98 15.77 0.22
N LEU A 148 -0.48 14.84 1.04
CA LEU A 148 0.42 13.77 0.58
C LEU A 148 -0.23 12.85 -0.45
N ARG A 149 -1.55 12.69 -0.38
CA ARG A 149 -2.34 11.89 -1.35
C ARG A 149 -2.69 12.66 -2.62
N HIS A 150 -2.70 13.99 -2.58
CA HIS A 150 -3.09 14.87 -3.68
C HIS A 150 -1.98 15.86 -4.04
N LEU A 151 -0.75 15.36 -4.18
CA LEU A 151 0.40 16.19 -4.55
C LEU A 151 0.21 16.83 -5.93
N SER A 152 0.65 18.08 -6.07
CA SER A 152 0.81 18.69 -7.40
C SER A 152 1.93 17.98 -8.18
N SER A 153 1.99 18.19 -9.50
CA SER A 153 3.08 17.63 -10.32
C SER A 153 4.47 18.07 -9.83
N LEU A 154 4.61 19.31 -9.37
CA LEU A 154 5.83 19.81 -8.73
C LEU A 154 6.11 19.08 -7.41
N GLY A 155 5.09 18.85 -6.58
CA GLY A 155 5.22 18.05 -5.36
C GLY A 155 5.63 16.59 -5.65
N CYS A 156 5.13 16.01 -6.74
CA CYS A 156 5.58 14.69 -7.22
C CYS A 156 7.05 14.71 -7.65
N LEU A 157 7.53 15.78 -8.30
CA LEU A 157 8.95 15.94 -8.63
C LEU A 157 9.81 16.12 -7.37
N GLU A 158 9.34 16.87 -6.37
CA GLU A 158 10.02 16.98 -5.08
C GLU A 158 10.10 15.64 -4.37
N LYS A 159 9.01 14.87 -4.40
CA LYS A 159 8.94 13.52 -3.87
C LYS A 159 9.86 12.56 -4.62
N LEU A 160 10.01 12.71 -5.93
CA LEU A 160 10.98 11.92 -6.71
C LEU A 160 12.42 12.29 -6.35
N HIS A 161 12.72 13.58 -6.18
CA HIS A 161 14.02 14.07 -5.74
C HIS A 161 14.40 13.52 -4.36
N SER A 162 13.49 13.62 -3.39
CA SER A 162 13.65 13.01 -2.06
C SER A 162 13.90 11.50 -2.17
N ARG A 163 13.20 10.78 -3.06
CA ARG A 163 13.42 9.35 -3.25
C ARG A 163 14.82 9.04 -3.75
N ILE A 164 15.29 9.78 -4.75
CA ILE A 164 16.61 9.62 -5.34
C ILE A 164 17.69 9.85 -4.28
N ILE A 165 17.59 10.96 -3.54
CA ILE A 165 18.55 11.27 -2.48
C ILE A 165 18.56 10.14 -1.44
N ASN A 166 17.41 9.84 -0.84
CA ASN A 166 17.36 8.90 0.27
C ASN A 166 17.71 7.45 -0.14
N SER A 167 17.46 7.05 -1.39
CA SER A 167 17.77 5.70 -1.87
C SER A 167 19.23 5.54 -2.28
N LEU A 168 19.91 6.60 -2.72
CA LEU A 168 21.23 6.51 -3.37
C LEU A 168 22.37 7.19 -2.58
N ILE A 169 22.06 7.85 -1.46
CA ILE A 169 23.03 8.56 -0.64
C ILE A 169 24.09 7.63 -0.04
N ASP A 170 25.37 7.98 -0.21
CA ASP A 170 26.42 7.53 0.71
C ASP A 170 26.40 8.44 1.93
N VAL A 171 25.86 7.92 3.04
CA VAL A 171 25.65 8.68 4.27
C VAL A 171 26.96 9.26 4.84
N ASN A 172 28.10 8.60 4.62
CA ASN A 172 29.38 9.06 5.16
C ASN A 172 29.95 10.22 4.34
N ARG A 173 29.81 10.14 3.02
CA ARG A 173 30.36 11.13 2.09
C ARG A 173 29.39 12.26 1.77
N LYS A 174 28.10 12.09 2.06
CA LYS A 174 27.00 12.97 1.63
C LYS A 174 27.03 13.21 0.13
N THR A 175 27.18 12.13 -0.64
CA THR A 175 27.22 12.17 -2.11
C THR A 175 26.32 11.12 -2.74
N ILE A 176 26.03 11.30 -4.03
CA ILE A 176 25.34 10.33 -4.88
C ILE A 176 26.26 9.97 -6.05
N SER A 177 26.42 8.67 -6.32
CA SER A 177 27.14 8.16 -7.49
C SER A 177 26.38 8.48 -8.79
N VAL A 178 27.08 9.01 -9.80
CA VAL A 178 26.48 9.27 -11.12
C VAL A 178 25.98 7.98 -11.77
N ARG A 179 26.75 6.88 -11.65
CA ARG A 179 26.33 5.53 -12.08
C ARG A 179 25.01 5.12 -11.46
N SER A 180 24.85 5.30 -10.15
CA SER A 180 23.63 4.91 -9.43
C SER A 180 22.43 5.79 -9.82
N LEU A 181 22.66 7.10 -10.04
CA LEU A 181 21.63 8.00 -10.54
C LEU A 181 21.15 7.60 -11.94
N ILE A 182 22.06 7.29 -12.86
CA ILE A 182 21.72 6.82 -14.22
C ILE A 182 20.92 5.52 -14.13
N GLN A 183 21.38 4.56 -13.33
CA GLN A 183 20.68 3.29 -13.12
C GLN A 183 19.25 3.52 -12.59
N PHE A 184 19.09 4.41 -11.62
CA PHE A 184 17.78 4.77 -11.06
C PHE A 184 16.86 5.37 -12.14
N LEU A 185 17.33 6.39 -12.87
CA LEU A 185 16.54 7.08 -13.90
C LEU A 185 16.21 6.17 -15.10
N CYS A 186 17.12 5.26 -15.46
CA CYS A 186 16.91 4.28 -16.52
C CYS A 186 16.17 3.01 -16.04
N LYS A 187 15.70 2.93 -14.79
CA LYS A 187 15.05 1.74 -14.22
C LYS A 187 15.89 0.47 -14.38
N ASN A 188 17.21 0.58 -14.18
CA ASN A 188 18.20 -0.49 -14.36
C ASN A 188 18.27 -1.09 -15.77
N THR A 189 17.70 -0.42 -16.78
CA THR A 189 17.88 -0.82 -18.19
C THR A 189 19.21 -0.30 -18.72
N ARG A 190 19.93 -1.15 -19.48
CA ARG A 190 21.18 -0.76 -20.15
C ARG A 190 20.85 -0.04 -21.46
N ASP A 191 20.53 1.24 -21.37
CA ASP A 191 20.23 2.10 -22.51
C ASP A 191 21.31 3.17 -22.68
N SER A 192 22.23 2.92 -23.60
CA SER A 192 23.38 3.81 -23.87
C SER A 192 22.94 5.20 -24.36
N ASN A 193 21.78 5.30 -25.03
CA ASN A 193 21.29 6.59 -25.53
C ASN A 193 20.73 7.45 -24.39
N LYS A 194 19.96 6.85 -23.48
CA LYS A 194 19.48 7.54 -22.27
C LYS A 194 20.64 7.94 -21.37
N GLU A 195 21.62 7.06 -21.17
CA GLU A 195 22.83 7.38 -20.42
C GLU A 195 23.54 8.61 -20.99
N LYS A 196 23.84 8.64 -22.30
CA LYS A 196 24.46 9.80 -22.95
C LYS A 196 23.64 11.08 -22.78
N THR A 197 22.31 10.97 -22.83
CA THR A 197 21.40 12.10 -22.65
C THR A 197 21.47 12.66 -21.23
N ILE A 198 21.46 11.79 -20.22
CA ILE A 198 21.62 12.17 -18.81
C ILE A 198 22.98 12.84 -18.57
N LEU A 199 24.08 12.25 -19.07
CA LEU A 199 25.42 12.82 -18.89
C LEU A 199 25.56 14.20 -19.54
N ARG A 200 24.98 14.41 -20.72
CA ARG A 200 24.94 15.73 -21.37
C ARG A 200 24.12 16.75 -20.56
N ALA A 201 23.00 16.33 -19.98
CA ALA A 201 22.17 17.18 -19.15
C ALA A 201 22.91 17.58 -17.86
N LEU A 202 23.59 16.64 -17.20
CA LEU A 202 24.44 16.93 -16.03
C LEU A 202 25.55 17.93 -16.38
N ASN A 203 26.25 17.73 -17.50
CA ASN A 203 27.29 18.64 -17.97
C ASN A 203 26.75 20.06 -18.23
N TYR A 204 25.57 20.18 -18.84
CA TYR A 204 24.90 21.48 -19.05
C TYR A 204 24.64 22.22 -17.73
N LEU A 205 24.28 21.48 -16.67
CA LEU A 205 24.05 22.01 -15.33
C LEU A 205 25.34 22.22 -14.53
N LYS A 206 26.51 21.93 -15.12
CA LYS A 206 27.82 21.96 -14.45
C LYS A 206 27.90 21.04 -13.23
N LEU A 207 27.12 19.95 -13.24
CA LEU A 207 27.22 18.88 -12.25
C LEU A 207 28.21 17.82 -12.73
N PRO A 208 28.81 17.04 -11.81
CA PRO A 208 29.65 15.91 -12.17
C PRO A 208 28.97 14.98 -13.19
N CYS A 209 29.64 14.75 -14.32
CA CYS A 209 29.08 14.08 -15.49
C CYS A 209 29.96 12.91 -15.98
N GLN A 210 30.85 12.40 -15.14
CA GLN A 210 31.57 11.15 -15.42
C GLN A 210 30.87 10.00 -14.68
N VAL A 211 30.77 8.83 -15.30
CA VAL A 211 30.04 7.68 -14.73
C VAL A 211 30.58 7.26 -13.36
N ASP A 212 31.90 7.32 -13.17
CA ASP A 212 32.58 6.98 -11.92
C ASP A 212 32.67 8.14 -10.91
N SER A 213 32.15 9.32 -11.25
CA SER A 213 32.15 10.47 -10.35
C SER A 213 30.95 10.47 -9.38
N THR A 214 31.03 11.33 -8.37
CA THR A 214 30.00 11.51 -7.36
C THR A 214 29.55 12.98 -7.29
N ILE A 215 28.27 13.21 -7.07
CA ILE A 215 27.66 14.53 -6.91
C ILE A 215 27.46 14.82 -5.42
N ASN A 216 27.88 15.99 -4.94
CA ASN A 216 27.60 16.43 -3.57
C ASN A 216 26.10 16.77 -3.41
N LEU A 217 25.50 16.40 -2.30
CA LEU A 217 24.10 16.73 -2.01
C LEU A 217 23.83 18.24 -1.92
N ASP A 218 24.81 19.03 -1.49
CA ASP A 218 24.71 20.49 -1.46
C ASP A 218 24.62 21.08 -2.88
N GLU A 219 25.15 20.37 -3.89
CA GLU A 219 25.03 20.73 -5.31
C GLU A 219 23.77 20.11 -5.94
N PHE A 220 23.38 18.90 -5.53
CA PHE A 220 22.19 18.19 -6.04
C PHE A 220 20.88 18.66 -5.38
N THR A 221 20.73 19.98 -5.27
CA THR A 221 19.53 20.63 -4.74
C THR A 221 18.30 20.36 -5.62
N PHE A 222 17.10 20.62 -5.07
CA PHE A 222 15.87 20.47 -5.85
C PHE A 222 15.84 21.37 -7.09
N ASN A 223 16.45 22.57 -7.04
CA ASN A 223 16.51 23.46 -8.20
C ASN A 223 17.33 22.86 -9.34
N ASN A 224 18.49 22.30 -9.04
CA ASN A 224 19.31 21.63 -10.04
C ASN A 224 18.62 20.35 -10.55
N PHE A 225 17.92 19.62 -9.68
CA PHE A 225 17.09 18.49 -10.10
C PHE A 225 15.93 18.91 -11.02
N PHE A 226 15.26 20.02 -10.72
CA PHE A 226 14.18 20.55 -11.56
C PHE A 226 14.69 20.96 -12.95
N ARG A 227 15.85 21.63 -13.01
CA ARG A 227 16.50 21.96 -14.29
C ARG A 227 16.98 20.71 -15.03
N LEU A 228 17.41 19.66 -14.32
CA LEU A 228 17.70 18.36 -14.91
C LEU A 228 16.45 17.75 -15.54
N TYR A 229 15.32 17.76 -14.81
CA TYR A 229 14.02 17.32 -15.33
C TYR A 229 13.64 18.08 -16.61
N MET A 230 13.70 19.41 -16.59
CA MET A 230 13.40 20.24 -17.78
C MET A 230 14.29 19.86 -18.97
N ARG A 231 15.59 19.63 -18.72
CA ARG A 231 16.54 19.30 -19.78
C ARG A 231 16.32 17.91 -20.36
N LEU A 232 15.83 16.96 -19.55
CA LEU A 232 15.56 15.59 -19.98
C LEU A 232 14.22 15.46 -20.70
N MET A 233 13.21 16.25 -20.33
CA MET A 233 11.86 16.13 -20.89
C MET A 233 11.63 16.93 -22.17
N GLU A 234 12.44 17.98 -22.41
CA GLU A 234 12.33 18.84 -23.61
C GLU A 234 10.88 19.31 -23.87
N CYS A 235 10.25 19.94 -22.88
CA CYS A 235 8.83 20.33 -22.89
C CYS A 235 8.49 21.45 -23.90
N HIS A 236 8.61 21.17 -25.20
CA HIS A 236 8.45 22.13 -26.29
C HIS A 236 7.05 22.76 -26.36
N GLU A 237 6.02 22.08 -25.88
CA GLU A 237 4.66 22.61 -25.76
C GLU A 237 4.59 23.79 -24.78
N ILE A 238 5.39 23.75 -23.72
CA ILE A 238 5.47 24.83 -22.73
C ILE A 238 6.25 26.01 -23.31
N ASP A 239 7.32 25.75 -24.06
CA ASP A 239 8.06 26.79 -24.78
C ASP A 239 7.14 27.55 -25.76
N LYS A 240 6.37 26.82 -26.57
CA LYS A 240 5.40 27.41 -27.50
C LYS A 240 4.31 28.21 -26.79
N LEU A 241 3.78 27.69 -25.68
CA LEU A 241 2.79 28.40 -24.88
C LEU A 241 3.39 29.70 -24.33
N PHE A 242 4.59 29.64 -23.77
CA PHE A 242 5.31 30.79 -23.24
C PHE A 242 5.54 31.85 -24.32
N GLU A 243 6.02 31.47 -25.50
CA GLU A 243 6.23 32.37 -26.64
C GLU A 243 4.92 33.03 -27.11
N SER A 244 3.80 32.29 -27.07
CA SER A 244 2.49 32.84 -27.44
C SER A 244 1.99 33.93 -26.46
N LEU A 245 2.43 33.86 -25.21
CA LEU A 245 2.10 34.81 -24.14
C LEU A 245 3.09 35.99 -24.10
N ASP A 246 4.38 35.74 -24.37
CA ASP A 246 5.43 36.76 -24.47
C ASP A 246 5.41 37.47 -25.84
N ARG A 247 4.33 38.22 -26.09
CA ARG A 247 4.11 38.94 -27.36
C ARG A 247 5.22 39.93 -27.71
N LYS A 248 5.93 40.45 -26.70
CA LYS A 248 7.00 41.42 -26.85
C LYS A 248 8.38 40.76 -26.97
N ARG A 249 8.47 39.42 -26.92
CA ARG A 249 9.72 38.62 -26.97
C ARG A 249 10.75 39.07 -25.94
N GLN A 250 10.28 39.45 -24.75
CA GLN A 250 11.12 39.97 -23.67
C GLN A 250 11.84 38.86 -22.89
N ARG A 251 11.53 37.59 -23.18
CA ARG A 251 12.00 36.38 -22.50
C ARG A 251 11.49 36.24 -21.06
N TYR A 252 10.42 36.95 -20.73
CA TYR A 252 9.69 36.87 -19.47
C TYR A 252 8.22 37.24 -19.69
N LEU A 253 7.33 36.73 -18.84
CA LEU A 253 5.92 37.15 -18.79
C LEU A 253 5.77 38.27 -17.76
N SER A 254 5.30 39.43 -18.21
CA SER A 254 4.91 40.51 -17.31
C SER A 254 3.62 40.17 -16.56
N TRP A 255 3.27 40.95 -15.54
CA TRP A 255 2.03 40.76 -14.79
C TRP A 255 0.80 40.92 -15.69
N GLU A 256 0.86 41.77 -16.72
CA GLU A 256 -0.22 41.91 -17.71
C GLU A 256 -0.43 40.63 -18.50
N ASN A 257 0.65 39.99 -18.95
CA ASN A 257 0.57 38.72 -19.69
C ASN A 257 0.05 37.59 -18.80
N MET A 258 0.52 37.52 -17.55
CA MET A 258 0.03 36.55 -16.56
C MET A 258 -1.46 36.77 -16.22
N LYS A 259 -1.90 38.03 -16.07
CA LYS A 259 -3.32 38.38 -15.86
C LYS A 259 -4.18 37.81 -16.98
N VAL A 260 -3.79 38.04 -18.24
CA VAL A 260 -4.52 37.51 -19.42
C VAL A 260 -4.55 35.98 -19.42
N PHE A 261 -3.44 35.32 -19.08
CA PHE A 261 -3.38 33.86 -18.99
C PHE A 261 -4.38 33.31 -17.95
N ILE A 262 -4.34 33.85 -16.72
CA ILE A 262 -5.22 33.41 -15.62
C ILE A 262 -6.69 33.67 -15.97
N GLN A 263 -7.01 34.82 -16.57
CA GLN A 263 -8.38 35.13 -17.00
C GLN A 263 -8.91 34.12 -18.02
N LYS A 264 -8.09 33.72 -19.00
CA LYS A 264 -8.49 32.71 -19.99
C LYS A 264 -8.73 31.34 -19.36
N GLN A 265 -7.93 30.93 -18.39
CA GLN A 265 -8.14 29.67 -17.68
C GLN A 265 -9.47 29.63 -16.91
N ASN A 266 -9.91 30.79 -16.38
CA ASN A 266 -11.11 30.90 -15.55
C ASN A 266 -12.35 31.38 -16.32
N ALA A 267 -12.28 31.53 -17.65
CA ALA A 267 -13.36 32.11 -18.45
C ALA A 267 -14.69 31.31 -18.43
N ALA A 268 -14.64 30.02 -18.12
CA ALA A 268 -15.81 29.14 -18.05
C ALA A 268 -16.45 29.08 -16.64
N LEU A 269 -15.72 29.51 -15.62
CA LEU A 269 -16.29 29.76 -14.31
C LEU A 269 -17.05 31.08 -14.47
N ASN A 270 -18.36 31.12 -14.23
CA ASN A 270 -19.16 32.36 -14.16
C ASN A 270 -18.74 33.18 -12.92
N ASP A 271 -17.44 33.33 -12.73
CA ASP A 271 -16.82 33.87 -11.56
C ASP A 271 -16.86 35.39 -11.68
N THR A 272 -17.65 36.00 -10.81
CA THR A 272 -17.76 37.45 -10.59
C THR A 272 -16.47 38.05 -10.01
N TYR A 273 -15.30 37.59 -10.44
CA TYR A 273 -14.04 38.21 -10.05
C TYR A 273 -13.87 39.55 -10.79
N THR A 274 -13.72 40.62 -10.01
CA THR A 274 -13.44 41.96 -10.56
C THR A 274 -12.09 41.95 -11.29
N MET A 275 -11.95 42.78 -12.33
CA MET A 275 -10.71 42.90 -13.12
C MET A 275 -9.46 43.22 -12.28
N ASP A 276 -9.64 43.81 -11.10
CA ASP A 276 -8.57 44.19 -10.16
C ASP A 276 -8.01 42.98 -9.40
N LEU A 277 -8.82 41.95 -9.14
CA LEU A 277 -8.36 40.77 -8.40
C LEU A 277 -7.40 39.90 -9.23
N TYR A 278 -7.65 39.74 -10.53
CA TYR A 278 -6.75 39.02 -11.42
C TYR A 278 -5.38 39.71 -11.56
N GLU A 279 -5.36 41.04 -11.49
CA GLU A 279 -4.12 41.81 -11.50
C GLU A 279 -3.30 41.58 -10.23
N GLN A 280 -3.92 41.70 -9.06
CA GLN A 280 -3.25 41.42 -7.78
C GLN A 280 -2.73 39.98 -7.76
N LYS A 281 -3.55 39.00 -8.14
CA LYS A 281 -3.15 37.59 -8.22
C LYS A 281 -1.95 37.38 -9.15
N ALA A 282 -1.92 38.02 -10.32
CA ALA A 282 -0.79 37.92 -11.24
C ALA A 282 0.50 38.50 -10.65
N LYS A 283 0.42 39.67 -10.00
CA LYS A 283 1.57 40.29 -9.32
C LYS A 283 2.08 39.44 -8.16
N ASP A 284 1.17 38.90 -7.34
CA ASP A 284 1.50 38.03 -6.21
C ASP A 284 2.18 36.74 -6.65
N LEU A 285 1.69 36.11 -7.74
CA LEU A 285 2.33 34.94 -8.32
C LEU A 285 3.74 35.27 -8.83
N ILE A 286 3.91 36.36 -9.58
CA ILE A 286 5.24 36.75 -10.05
C ILE A 286 6.18 36.97 -8.87
N LYS A 287 5.74 37.70 -7.85
CA LYS A 287 6.52 37.93 -6.63
C LYS A 287 6.92 36.60 -5.95
N LYS A 288 5.94 35.73 -5.68
CA LYS A 288 6.16 34.43 -5.02
C LYS A 288 7.20 33.56 -5.73
N TYR A 289 7.13 33.46 -7.05
CA TYR A 289 8.03 32.59 -7.82
C TYR A 289 9.40 33.22 -8.11
N THR A 290 9.49 34.56 -8.18
CA THR A 290 10.77 35.25 -8.39
C THR A 290 11.58 35.33 -7.10
N GLU A 291 10.94 35.52 -5.95
CA GLU A 291 11.60 35.44 -4.63
C GLU A 291 12.26 34.07 -4.41
N TYR A 292 11.63 33.01 -4.91
CA TYR A 292 12.16 31.65 -4.80
C TYR A 292 13.49 31.43 -5.53
N ASP A 293 13.73 32.09 -6.68
CA ASP A 293 14.95 31.90 -7.48
C ASP A 293 16.13 32.78 -7.00
N GLY A 294 15.94 33.65 -6.00
CA GLY A 294 16.96 34.57 -5.48
C GLY A 294 17.39 35.67 -6.48
N ASN A 295 17.01 35.55 -7.75
CA ASN A 295 17.18 36.54 -8.80
C ASN A 295 15.98 37.49 -8.82
N PHE A 296 15.89 38.36 -7.81
CA PHE A 296 14.89 39.42 -7.79
C PHE A 296 15.25 40.51 -8.80
N LYS A 297 15.01 40.24 -10.08
CA LYS A 297 14.85 41.27 -11.09
C LYS A 297 13.35 41.33 -11.35
N GLU A 298 12.68 42.37 -10.90
CA GLU A 298 11.23 42.66 -10.98
C GLU A 298 10.62 42.62 -12.39
N LYS A 299 11.30 42.06 -13.39
CA LYS A 299 10.92 42.15 -14.80
C LYS A 299 9.76 41.21 -15.14
N GLY A 300 9.65 40.03 -14.53
CA GLY A 300 8.53 39.10 -14.75
C GLY A 300 8.88 37.63 -14.56
N MET A 301 7.99 36.73 -14.98
CA MET A 301 8.13 35.27 -14.84
C MET A 301 8.88 34.69 -16.05
N SER A 302 10.06 34.09 -15.82
CA SER A 302 10.79 33.36 -16.87
C SER A 302 10.05 32.06 -17.26
N ASN A 303 10.47 31.41 -18.36
CA ASN A 303 9.88 30.13 -18.78
C ASN A 303 10.04 29.04 -17.70
N GLU A 304 11.21 28.97 -17.07
CA GLU A 304 11.44 28.05 -15.94
C GLU A 304 10.46 28.30 -14.78
N LEU A 305 10.26 29.56 -14.39
CA LEU A 305 9.32 29.92 -13.33
C LEU A 305 7.85 29.70 -13.74
N PHE A 306 7.53 29.91 -15.01
CA PHE A 306 6.21 29.67 -15.55
C PHE A 306 5.86 28.18 -15.53
N LEU A 307 6.77 27.32 -15.99
CA LEU A 307 6.61 25.86 -15.86
C LEU A 307 6.45 25.45 -14.39
N ARG A 308 7.25 26.04 -13.51
CA ARG A 308 7.17 25.76 -12.07
C ARG A 308 5.82 26.15 -11.48
N TYR A 309 5.23 27.27 -11.92
CA TYR A 309 3.86 27.65 -11.58
C TYR A 309 2.84 26.64 -12.13
N LEU A 310 2.93 26.26 -13.41
CA LEU A 310 2.00 25.31 -14.03
C LEU A 310 1.95 23.96 -13.30
N LEU A 311 3.07 23.50 -12.76
CA LEU A 311 3.19 22.23 -12.03
C LEU A 311 2.83 22.35 -10.53
N SER A 312 2.65 23.56 -10.01
CA SER A 312 2.52 23.81 -8.57
C SER A 312 1.11 23.60 -8.02
N PHE A 313 1.00 23.70 -6.69
CA PHE A 313 -0.28 23.77 -5.98
C PHE A 313 -1.17 24.95 -6.39
N ASP A 314 -0.59 26.05 -6.90
CA ASP A 314 -1.35 27.24 -7.32
C ASP A 314 -2.09 27.04 -8.67
N ASN A 315 -1.84 25.92 -9.36
CA ASN A 315 -2.43 25.56 -10.65
C ASN A 315 -2.91 24.10 -10.66
N LEU A 316 -3.48 23.63 -9.55
CA LEU A 316 -4.09 22.30 -9.48
C LEU A 316 -5.35 22.20 -10.34
N ILE A 317 -5.56 20.99 -10.88
CA ILE A 317 -6.79 20.65 -11.61
C ILE A 317 -7.99 20.62 -10.65
N ILE A 318 -7.77 20.20 -9.39
CA ILE A 318 -8.78 20.13 -8.34
C ILE A 318 -8.61 21.35 -7.44
N ASP A 319 -9.71 22.03 -7.13
CA ASP A 319 -9.72 23.08 -6.10
C ASP A 319 -9.33 22.47 -4.75
N PRO A 320 -8.23 22.91 -4.12
CA PRO A 320 -7.79 22.39 -2.83
C PRO A 320 -8.87 22.45 -1.75
N LYS A 321 -9.79 23.42 -1.81
CA LYS A 321 -10.90 23.53 -0.86
C LYS A 321 -11.84 22.33 -0.89
N LYS A 322 -11.91 21.61 -2.01
CA LYS A 322 -12.72 20.40 -2.17
C LYS A 322 -12.04 19.14 -1.67
N LEU A 323 -10.75 19.21 -1.31
CA LEU A 323 -10.03 18.10 -0.69
C LEU A 323 -10.34 17.97 0.81
N ASP A 324 -10.86 19.05 1.41
CA ASP A 324 -11.32 19.06 2.80
C ASP A 324 -12.84 18.84 2.86
N LEU A 325 -13.38 18.67 4.08
CA LEU A 325 -14.81 18.58 4.33
C LEU A 325 -15.50 19.90 3.98
N CYS A 326 -15.95 20.02 2.73
CA CYS A 326 -16.52 21.26 2.19
C CYS A 326 -18.04 21.24 2.01
N MET A 327 -18.69 20.10 2.28
CA MET A 327 -20.14 19.94 2.16
C MET A 327 -20.85 20.29 3.46
N ASP A 328 -22.07 20.81 3.39
CA ASP A 328 -22.93 20.98 4.57
C ASP A 328 -23.26 19.59 5.12
N MET A 329 -22.77 19.26 6.33
CA MET A 329 -23.01 17.97 7.00
C MET A 329 -24.25 17.97 7.90
N ASN A 330 -25.09 19.01 7.84
CA ASN A 330 -26.30 19.16 8.67
C ASN A 330 -27.62 18.84 7.94
N LYS A 331 -27.57 18.29 6.72
CA LYS A 331 -28.78 17.85 6.00
C LYS A 331 -29.21 16.46 6.49
N PRO A 332 -30.46 16.04 6.21
CA PRO A 332 -30.88 14.66 6.46
C PRO A 332 -30.03 13.65 5.69
N LEU A 333 -29.86 12.44 6.25
CA LEU A 333 -28.98 11.40 5.69
C LEU A 333 -29.32 11.03 4.22
N ALA A 334 -30.60 11.06 3.86
CA ALA A 334 -31.08 10.76 2.50
C ALA A 334 -30.60 11.75 1.43
N HIS A 335 -29.99 12.88 1.81
CA HIS A 335 -29.45 13.88 0.90
C HIS A 335 -27.99 13.63 0.52
N TYR A 336 -27.34 12.62 1.12
CA TYR A 336 -25.94 12.29 0.86
C TYR A 336 -25.82 10.99 0.10
N PHE A 337 -24.88 10.97 -0.85
CA PHE A 337 -24.36 9.70 -1.34
C PHE A 337 -23.38 9.16 -0.30
N ILE A 338 -23.67 7.98 0.24
CA ILE A 338 -22.84 7.30 1.23
C ILE A 338 -22.09 6.20 0.49
N SER A 339 -20.76 6.28 0.47
CA SER A 339 -19.92 5.18 -0.03
C SER A 339 -20.32 3.91 0.72
N SER A 340 -20.49 2.77 0.05
CA SER A 340 -21.00 1.54 0.67
C SER A 340 -20.28 0.33 0.07
N SER A 341 -19.92 -0.64 0.91
CA SER A 341 -19.27 -1.89 0.49
C SER A 341 -20.29 -3.03 0.49
N HIS A 342 -20.19 -3.92 -0.50
CA HIS A 342 -20.97 -5.15 -0.58
C HIS A 342 -20.04 -6.34 -0.35
N ASN A 343 -20.46 -7.32 0.47
CA ASN A 343 -19.68 -8.52 0.79
C ASN A 343 -18.25 -8.25 1.31
N THR A 344 -18.15 -7.31 2.22
CA THR A 344 -16.97 -6.84 2.96
C THR A 344 -16.03 -7.95 3.48
N TYR A 345 -16.54 -9.14 3.79
CA TYR A 345 -15.76 -10.27 4.30
C TYR A 345 -14.98 -11.04 3.22
N LEU A 346 -15.28 -10.83 1.93
CA LEU A 346 -14.62 -11.55 0.83
C LEU A 346 -13.23 -10.94 0.55
N THR A 347 -12.20 -11.55 1.13
CA THR A 347 -10.79 -11.12 1.03
C THR A 347 -10.16 -11.30 -0.37
N GLY A 348 -10.88 -11.91 -1.32
CA GLY A 348 -10.44 -12.03 -2.72
C GLY A 348 -10.53 -10.72 -3.51
N ILE A 349 -11.40 -9.78 -3.09
CA ILE A 349 -11.56 -8.45 -3.67
C ILE A 349 -11.92 -7.49 -2.52
N VAL A 350 -10.92 -6.68 -2.13
CA VAL A 350 -10.93 -5.45 -1.30
C VAL A 350 -11.04 -5.53 0.25
N LEU A 351 -9.98 -5.06 0.94
CA LEU A 351 -10.02 -4.49 2.30
C LEU A 351 -10.51 -3.02 2.33
N THR A 352 -11.27 -2.52 1.35
CA THR A 352 -12.03 -1.25 1.54
C THR A 352 -13.05 -1.40 2.66
N ALA A 353 -13.49 -2.65 2.87
CA ALA A 353 -14.15 -3.17 4.04
C ALA A 353 -13.58 -2.69 5.38
N PHE A 354 -12.25 -2.65 5.53
CA PHE A 354 -11.60 -2.34 6.80
C PHE A 354 -11.63 -0.84 7.11
N PHE A 355 -11.54 0.01 6.07
CA PHE A 355 -11.77 1.45 6.20
C PHE A 355 -13.21 1.79 6.58
N PHE A 356 -14.17 1.03 6.03
CA PHE A 356 -15.57 1.11 6.44
C PHE A 356 -15.75 0.72 7.91
N PHE A 357 -15.12 -0.36 8.36
CA PHE A 357 -15.16 -0.81 9.76
C PHE A 357 -14.56 0.20 10.76
N ILE A 358 -13.46 0.89 10.41
CA ILE A 358 -12.88 1.93 11.26
C ILE A 358 -13.80 3.17 11.33
N GLN A 359 -14.42 3.59 10.21
CA GLN A 359 -15.43 4.66 10.24
C GLN A 359 -16.71 4.24 10.99
N LEU A 360 -17.06 2.95 10.98
CA LEU A 360 -18.19 2.38 11.73
C LEU A 360 -17.93 2.35 13.25
N GLU A 361 -16.69 2.19 13.71
CA GLU A 361 -16.35 2.29 15.15
C GLU A 361 -16.64 3.68 15.72
N GLU A 362 -16.61 4.73 14.89
CA GLU A 362 -16.99 6.11 15.25
C GLU A 362 -18.49 6.41 15.11
N MET A 363 -19.33 5.45 14.66
CA MET A 363 -20.78 5.63 14.54
C MET A 363 -21.53 5.35 15.86
N HIS A 364 -22.73 5.94 15.97
CA HIS A 364 -23.68 5.75 17.08
C HIS A 364 -23.94 4.25 17.32
N GLU A 365 -24.01 3.81 18.58
CA GLU A 365 -24.11 2.38 18.98
C GLU A 365 -25.25 1.62 18.28
N ASP A 366 -26.36 2.28 17.98
CA ASP A 366 -27.52 1.67 17.32
C ASP A 366 -27.20 1.15 15.89
N VAL A 367 -26.29 1.81 15.16
CA VAL A 367 -25.88 1.38 13.81
C VAL A 367 -24.92 0.20 13.90
N LYS A 368 -24.09 0.14 14.95
CA LYS A 368 -23.19 -1.00 15.20
C LYS A 368 -23.98 -2.26 15.54
N GLU A 369 -25.01 -2.13 16.37
CA GLU A 369 -25.88 -3.24 16.75
C GLU A 369 -26.62 -3.81 15.53
N GLN A 370 -27.17 -2.94 14.67
CA GLN A 370 -27.86 -3.37 13.45
C GLN A 370 -26.92 -4.06 12.45
N LEU A 371 -25.67 -3.58 12.33
CA LEU A 371 -24.67 -4.21 11.48
C LEU A 371 -24.16 -5.55 12.03
N GLN A 372 -23.99 -5.67 13.35
CA GLN A 372 -23.69 -6.95 13.99
C GLN A 372 -24.79 -7.99 13.74
N ILE A 373 -26.05 -7.59 13.89
CA ILE A 373 -27.21 -8.46 13.59
C ILE A 373 -27.18 -8.91 12.12
N ASN A 374 -26.93 -7.99 11.18
CA ASN A 374 -26.87 -8.32 9.76
C ASN A 374 -25.67 -9.22 9.41
N LEU A 375 -24.50 -8.98 10.01
CA LEU A 375 -23.31 -9.83 9.84
C LEU A 375 -23.55 -11.25 10.37
N GLN A 376 -24.15 -11.37 11.56
CA GLN A 376 -24.48 -12.67 12.14
C GLN A 376 -25.49 -13.42 11.28
N THR A 377 -26.53 -12.72 10.80
CA THR A 377 -27.55 -13.33 9.93
C THR A 377 -26.95 -13.82 8.60
N ASN A 378 -26.05 -13.05 8.00
CA ASN A 378 -25.37 -13.44 6.75
C ASN A 378 -24.38 -14.59 6.96
N LEU A 379 -23.68 -14.64 8.09
CA LEU A 379 -22.81 -15.76 8.47
C LEU A 379 -23.63 -17.05 8.64
N ASP A 380 -24.75 -16.99 9.37
CA ASP A 380 -25.64 -18.11 9.57
C ASP A 380 -26.24 -18.63 8.24
N GLU A 381 -26.55 -17.74 7.29
CA GLU A 381 -27.01 -18.12 5.95
C GLU A 381 -25.90 -18.78 5.12
N LEU A 382 -24.68 -18.24 5.16
CA LEU A 382 -23.53 -18.81 4.44
C LEU A 382 -23.13 -20.17 4.99
N GLU A 383 -23.16 -20.36 6.31
CA GLU A 383 -22.93 -21.64 6.97
C GLU A 383 -24.00 -22.67 6.58
N LYS A 384 -25.28 -22.27 6.55
CA LYS A 384 -26.37 -23.13 6.05
C LYS A 384 -26.17 -23.50 4.58
N GLN A 385 -25.69 -22.58 3.75
CA GLN A 385 -25.48 -22.82 2.33
C GLN A 385 -24.30 -23.78 2.10
N LYS A 386 -23.18 -23.59 2.80
CA LYS A 386 -22.04 -24.52 2.79
C LYS A 386 -22.43 -25.90 3.33
N ALA A 387 -23.19 -25.97 4.41
CA ALA A 387 -23.68 -27.24 4.96
C ALA A 387 -24.55 -28.00 3.95
N LYS A 388 -25.43 -27.31 3.21
CA LYS A 388 -26.22 -27.90 2.12
C LYS A 388 -25.36 -28.43 0.97
N GLU A 389 -24.31 -27.69 0.56
CA GLU A 389 -23.39 -28.16 -0.49
C GLU A 389 -22.59 -29.38 -0.04
N ILE A 390 -22.09 -29.38 1.19
CA ILE A 390 -21.39 -30.54 1.78
C ILE A 390 -22.33 -31.75 1.84
N GLN A 391 -23.57 -31.56 2.28
CA GLN A 391 -24.56 -32.63 2.33
C GLN A 391 -24.85 -33.21 0.94
N LYS A 392 -24.98 -32.36 -0.08
CA LYS A 392 -25.19 -32.79 -1.46
C LYS A 392 -23.99 -33.55 -2.04
N CYS A 393 -22.77 -33.13 -1.69
CA CYS A 393 -21.55 -33.86 -2.04
C CYS A 393 -21.46 -35.21 -1.33
N LEU A 394 -21.83 -35.28 -0.05
CA LEU A 394 -21.86 -36.53 0.71
C LEU A 394 -22.90 -37.50 0.14
N GLU A 395 -24.12 -37.04 -0.18
CA GLU A 395 -25.15 -37.86 -0.84
C GLU A 395 -24.66 -38.43 -2.18
N LYS A 396 -23.95 -37.61 -2.98
CA LYS A 396 -23.35 -38.08 -4.24
C LYS A 396 -22.30 -39.16 -3.99
N TYR A 397 -21.47 -39.00 -2.96
CA TYR A 397 -20.46 -39.99 -2.57
C TYR A 397 -21.09 -41.29 -2.07
N PHE A 398 -22.14 -41.22 -1.25
CA PHE A 398 -22.86 -42.39 -0.76
C PHE A 398 -23.55 -43.16 -1.90
N ASN A 399 -24.19 -42.46 -2.84
CA ASN A 399 -24.78 -43.10 -4.01
C ASN A 399 -23.73 -43.82 -4.88
N GLN A 400 -22.54 -43.24 -5.04
CA GLN A 400 -21.43 -43.90 -5.74
C GLN A 400 -20.93 -45.14 -4.99
N LEU A 401 -20.86 -45.08 -3.66
CA LEU A 401 -20.48 -46.24 -2.83
C LEU A 401 -21.50 -47.37 -2.94
N ASP A 402 -22.81 -47.06 -2.94
CA ASP A 402 -23.87 -48.05 -3.11
C ASP A 402 -23.85 -48.68 -4.50
N GLU A 403 -23.54 -47.90 -5.54
CA GLU A 403 -23.38 -48.39 -6.91
C GLU A 403 -22.18 -49.34 -7.04
N ILE A 404 -21.03 -48.98 -6.44
CA ILE A 404 -19.84 -49.85 -6.37
C ILE A 404 -20.16 -51.13 -5.60
N LYS A 405 -20.87 -51.04 -4.48
CA LYS A 405 -21.27 -52.19 -3.67
C LYS A 405 -22.17 -53.13 -4.46
N SER A 406 -23.16 -52.60 -5.18
CA SER A 406 -24.04 -53.38 -6.05
C SER A 406 -23.25 -54.09 -7.17
N HIS A 407 -22.28 -53.42 -7.78
CA HIS A 407 -21.39 -54.02 -8.79
C HIS A 407 -20.54 -55.15 -8.20
N LEU A 408 -20.01 -54.97 -7.00
CA LEU A 408 -19.24 -56.01 -6.30
C LEU A 408 -20.10 -57.22 -5.93
N GLU A 409 -21.34 -57.00 -5.47
CA GLU A 409 -22.29 -58.08 -5.18
C GLU A 409 -22.68 -58.86 -6.45
N GLN A 410 -22.85 -58.19 -7.59
CA GLN A 410 -23.07 -58.84 -8.89
C GLN A 410 -21.84 -59.65 -9.34
N LEU A 411 -20.62 -59.13 -9.16
CA LEU A 411 -19.39 -59.85 -9.47
C LEU A 411 -19.17 -61.08 -8.57
N VAL A 412 -19.58 -61.03 -7.31
CA VAL A 412 -19.54 -62.17 -6.40
C VAL A 412 -20.55 -63.25 -6.84
N ASN A 413 -21.80 -62.86 -7.14
CA ASN A 413 -22.82 -63.80 -7.60
C ASN A 413 -22.48 -64.46 -8.95
N ASN A 414 -21.96 -63.68 -9.92
CA ASN A 414 -21.52 -64.22 -11.21
C ASN A 414 -20.33 -65.19 -11.07
N ASN A 415 -19.48 -65.01 -10.06
CA ASN A 415 -18.39 -65.95 -9.77
C ASN A 415 -18.88 -67.22 -9.05
N GLU A 416 -19.98 -67.17 -8.28
CA GLU A 416 -20.59 -68.37 -7.72
C GLU A 416 -21.29 -69.23 -8.79
N ASP A 417 -21.92 -68.60 -9.79
CA ASP A 417 -22.53 -69.33 -10.90
C ASP A 417 -21.51 -69.99 -11.84
N ASN A 418 -20.35 -69.36 -12.06
CA ASN A 418 -19.25 -69.96 -12.83
C ASN A 418 -18.57 -71.15 -12.11
N LEU A 419 -18.70 -71.26 -10.78
CA LEU A 419 -18.18 -72.41 -10.02
C LEU A 419 -19.15 -73.60 -9.98
N ARG A 420 -20.41 -73.44 -10.41
CA ARG A 420 -21.37 -74.56 -10.52
C ARG A 420 -21.22 -75.37 -11.80
N TYR A 421 -20.46 -74.88 -12.79
CA TYR A 421 -20.29 -75.54 -14.08
C TYR A 421 -18.98 -76.32 -14.26
N ASP A 422 -17.99 -76.18 -13.38
CA ASP A 422 -16.73 -76.94 -13.45
C ASP A 422 -16.65 -78.02 -12.36
N ASN A 423 -17.42 -79.10 -12.57
CA ASN A 423 -17.19 -80.39 -11.93
C ASN A 423 -16.84 -81.44 -13.00
N SER A 424 -15.57 -81.47 -13.43
CA SER A 424 -14.97 -82.68 -13.99
C SER A 424 -13.50 -82.79 -13.52
N PRO A 425 -12.99 -83.99 -13.21
CA PRO A 425 -11.75 -84.15 -12.44
C PRO A 425 -10.52 -84.32 -13.33
N SER A 426 -9.40 -83.68 -12.96
CA SER A 426 -7.99 -84.18 -13.04
C SER A 426 -6.98 -83.01 -12.89
N PRO A 427 -5.66 -83.23 -12.68
CA PRO A 427 -5.04 -82.88 -11.40
C PRO A 427 -3.91 -81.84 -11.52
N SER A 428 -3.40 -81.44 -10.35
CA SER A 428 -2.10 -80.80 -10.07
C SER A 428 -2.07 -79.29 -9.76
N SER A 429 -1.62 -79.03 -8.51
CA SER A 429 -0.82 -77.89 -8.03
C SER A 429 -1.30 -76.46 -8.33
N SER A 430 -1.90 -75.82 -7.31
CA SER A 430 -1.56 -74.47 -6.79
C SER A 430 -2.74 -73.83 -6.02
N SER A 431 -3.22 -74.49 -4.96
CA SER A 431 -4.38 -74.03 -4.16
C SER A 431 -4.02 -73.02 -3.06
N SER A 432 -3.19 -72.00 -3.34
CA SER A 432 -2.84 -70.96 -2.36
C SER A 432 -3.21 -69.52 -2.74
N SER A 433 -3.53 -69.21 -4.01
CA SER A 433 -3.90 -67.84 -4.42
C SER A 433 -5.42 -67.55 -4.34
N SER A 434 -6.27 -68.55 -4.64
CA SER A 434 -7.74 -68.40 -4.69
C SER A 434 -8.37 -68.18 -3.30
N HIS A 435 -7.88 -68.88 -2.27
CA HIS A 435 -8.37 -68.73 -0.90
C HIS A 435 -7.95 -67.38 -0.27
N ALA A 436 -6.75 -66.88 -0.59
CA ALA A 436 -6.25 -65.60 -0.13
C ALA A 436 -7.02 -64.41 -0.75
N SER A 437 -7.44 -64.52 -2.01
CA SER A 437 -8.28 -63.51 -2.68
C SER A 437 -9.71 -63.49 -2.13
N LYS A 438 -10.30 -64.66 -1.82
CA LYS A 438 -11.61 -64.76 -1.17
C LYS A 438 -11.63 -64.17 0.25
N MET A 439 -10.57 -64.39 1.04
CA MET A 439 -10.42 -63.77 2.37
C MET A 439 -10.22 -62.25 2.31
N ARG A 440 -9.52 -61.73 1.29
CA ARG A 440 -9.31 -60.27 1.13
C ARG A 440 -10.59 -59.53 0.73
N ILE A 441 -11.42 -60.11 -0.14
CA ILE A 441 -12.68 -59.49 -0.59
C ILE A 441 -13.74 -59.53 0.51
N SER A 442 -13.86 -60.65 1.24
CA SER A 442 -14.77 -60.77 2.40
C SER A 442 -14.34 -59.90 3.60
N ALA A 443 -13.04 -59.76 3.86
CA ALA A 443 -12.52 -58.82 4.87
C ALA A 443 -12.76 -57.35 4.48
N SER A 444 -12.69 -57.01 3.19
CA SER A 444 -12.98 -55.66 2.69
C SER A 444 -14.47 -55.31 2.76
N LEU A 445 -15.37 -56.29 2.54
CA LEU A 445 -16.82 -56.14 2.72
C LEU A 445 -17.24 -56.01 4.21
N ALA A 446 -16.57 -56.74 5.12
CA ALA A 446 -16.81 -56.62 6.56
C ALA A 446 -16.36 -55.26 7.14
N ALA A 447 -15.33 -54.64 6.57
CA ALA A 447 -14.86 -53.30 6.97
C ALA A 447 -15.82 -52.16 6.58
N ILE A 448 -16.75 -52.40 5.67
CA ILE A 448 -17.75 -51.42 5.19
C ILE A 448 -19.04 -51.48 6.07
N SER A 449 -19.16 -52.43 7.00
CA SER A 449 -20.43 -52.82 7.62
C SER A 449 -20.80 -52.25 9.01
N PRO A 450 -20.16 -51.21 9.59
CA PRO A 450 -20.86 -50.44 10.62
C PRO A 450 -20.65 -48.93 10.49
N TYR A 451 -21.38 -48.31 9.55
CA TYR A 451 -21.84 -46.93 9.71
C TYR A 451 -23.36 -46.86 9.52
N THR A 452 -24.07 -47.75 10.21
CA THR A 452 -25.49 -47.56 10.50
C THR A 452 -25.60 -46.41 11.51
N VAL A 453 -26.06 -45.28 10.99
CA VAL A 453 -26.51 -44.05 11.64
C VAL A 453 -27.02 -44.27 13.08
N LYS A 454 -26.35 -43.67 14.07
CA LYS A 454 -27.02 -43.08 15.24
C LYS A 454 -27.18 -41.59 14.98
N THR A 455 -28.39 -41.20 14.60
CA THR A 455 -28.88 -39.82 14.67
C THR A 455 -28.94 -39.41 16.15
N SER A 456 -27.86 -38.84 16.67
CA SER A 456 -27.92 -38.02 17.87
C SER A 456 -27.58 -36.59 17.47
N ARG A 457 -28.58 -35.71 17.59
CA ARG A 457 -28.52 -34.24 17.49
C ARG A 457 -27.11 -33.71 17.80
N ILE A 458 -26.44 -33.17 16.78
CA ILE A 458 -25.34 -32.24 17.02
C ILE A 458 -26.03 -30.91 17.35
N ASN A 459 -26.20 -30.68 18.65
CA ASN A 459 -26.43 -29.35 19.16
C ASN A 459 -25.20 -28.49 18.79
N SER A 460 -25.51 -27.31 18.31
CA SER A 460 -24.63 -26.15 18.19
C SER A 460 -23.75 -25.96 19.43
N GLU A 461 -22.43 -25.96 19.26
CA GLU A 461 -21.49 -25.15 20.07
C GLU A 461 -20.19 -24.94 19.27
N PRO A 462 -19.57 -23.75 19.31
CA PRO A 462 -18.55 -23.32 18.36
C PRO A 462 -17.13 -23.71 18.80
N LYS A 463 -16.27 -24.04 17.83
CA LYS A 463 -14.80 -23.99 17.93
C LYS A 463 -14.19 -23.52 16.62
#